data_AF-A0A4R1BAQ8-F1
#
_entry.id   AF-A0A4R1BAQ8-F1
#
_cell.length_a   1.000
_cell.length_b   1.000
_cell.length_c   1.000
_cell.angle_alpha   90.00
_cell.angle_beta   90.00
_cell.angle_gamma   90.00
#
_symmetry.space_group_name_H-M   'P 1'
#
loop_
_entity.id
_entity.type
_entity.pdbx_description
1 polymer ?
#
loop_
_entity_poly.entity_id
_entity_poly.type
_entity_poly.pdbx_seq_one_letter_code
_entity_poly.pdbx_strand_id
1 'polypeptide(L)'
;MAILLANKALGKLSQLNAFFERLVKGGRRRLYGEGRFFESELRNASVTETDIREQLRLLLNTGQLDEVTGIFVEKSGKISFTRK
;
A
#
# COMPACT_ATOMS: atom_id res chain seq x y z
N MET A 1 36.07 -2.69 12.54
CA MET A 1 35.17 -3.60 13.29
C MET A 1 33.85 -2.95 13.72
N ALA A 2 33.84 -1.67 14.15
CA ALA A 2 32.62 -0.99 14.59
C ALA A 2 31.51 -0.90 13.52
N ILE A 3 31.85 -0.57 12.26
CA ILE A 3 30.88 -0.49 11.14
C ILE A 3 30.25 -1.85 10.84
N LEU A 4 31.04 -2.93 10.91
CA LEU A 4 30.55 -4.29 10.66
C LEU A 4 29.56 -4.72 11.76
N LEU A 5 29.83 -4.36 13.01
CA LEU A 5 28.95 -4.62 14.15
C LEU A 5 27.68 -3.77 14.10
N ALA A 6 27.78 -2.50 13.69
CA ALA A 6 26.63 -1.62 13.50
C ALA A 6 25.70 -2.14 12.39
N ASN A 7 26.25 -2.54 11.23
CA ASN A 7 25.45 -3.13 10.16
C ASN A 7 24.86 -4.48 10.54
N LYS A 8 25.57 -5.31 11.31
CA LYS A 8 25.07 -6.60 11.79
C LYS A 8 23.98 -6.42 12.86
N ALA A 9 24.08 -5.37 13.68
CA ALA A 9 23.07 -4.97 14.64
C ALA A 9 21.82 -4.42 13.93
N LEU A 10 21.97 -3.54 12.94
CA LEU A 10 20.88 -3.04 12.09
C LEU A 10 20.20 -4.18 11.32
N GLY A 11 20.97 -5.11 10.77
CA GLY A 11 20.45 -6.29 10.08
C GLY A 11 19.66 -7.21 11.02
N LYS A 12 20.17 -7.47 12.24
CA LYS A 12 19.45 -8.24 13.26
C LYS A 12 18.21 -7.52 13.79
N LEU A 13 18.27 -6.20 13.99
CA LEU A 13 17.12 -5.39 14.40
C LEU A 13 16.04 -5.35 13.32
N SER A 14 16.44 -5.31 12.03
CA SER A 14 15.53 -5.38 10.89
C SER A 14 14.86 -6.76 10.78
N GLN A 15 15.60 -7.84 11.08
CA GLN A 15 15.08 -9.23 11.05
C GLN A 15 14.23 -9.61 12.27
N LEU A 16 14.57 -9.14 13.48
CA LEU A 16 13.83 -9.43 14.72
C LEU A 16 12.50 -8.70 14.80
N ASN A 17 12.34 -7.64 14.01
CA ASN A 17 11.15 -6.84 13.95
C ASN A 17 10.08 -7.48 13.07
N ALA A 18 9.82 -8.79 13.12
CA ALA A 18 8.67 -9.40 12.41
C ALA A 18 7.32 -8.69 12.74
N PHE A 19 7.23 -8.02 13.89
CA PHE A 19 6.14 -7.13 14.27
C PHE A 19 6.15 -5.78 13.52
N PHE A 20 7.31 -5.15 13.39
CA PHE A 20 7.51 -3.94 12.55
C PHE A 20 7.42 -4.30 11.06
N GLU A 21 7.83 -5.48 10.66
CA GLU A 21 7.69 -6.06 9.34
C GLU A 21 6.21 -6.37 9.07
N ARG A 22 5.39 -6.74 10.06
CA ARG A 22 3.92 -6.84 9.91
C ARG A 22 3.23 -5.48 9.88
N LEU A 23 3.70 -4.52 10.66
CA LEU A 23 3.24 -3.12 10.66
C LEU A 23 3.62 -2.40 9.36
N VAL A 24 4.80 -2.67 8.81
CA VAL A 24 5.38 -2.06 7.60
C VAL A 24 4.98 -2.83 6.34
N LYS A 25 4.97 -4.17 6.33
CA LYS A 25 4.45 -4.99 5.21
C LYS A 25 2.92 -5.07 5.21
N GLY A 26 2.21 -4.11 5.82
CA GLY A 26 0.75 -4.11 5.95
C GLY A 26 0.07 -4.86 4.81
N GLY A 27 -0.75 -5.86 5.14
CA GLY A 27 -1.28 -6.81 4.16
C GLY A 27 -2.00 -6.12 2.99
N ARG A 28 -2.31 -6.88 1.94
CA ARG A 28 -3.15 -6.35 0.85
C ARG A 28 -4.43 -5.80 1.47
N ARG A 29 -4.63 -4.50 1.40
CA ARG A 29 -5.75 -3.78 1.99
C ARG A 29 -6.62 -3.23 0.88
N ARG A 30 -7.94 -3.38 1.02
CA ARG A 30 -8.90 -2.89 0.03
C ARG A 30 -9.23 -1.44 0.35
N LEU A 31 -8.92 -0.54 -0.56
CA LEU A 31 -9.18 0.90 -0.44
C LEU A 31 -10.54 1.30 -1.01
N TYR A 32 -11.03 0.55 -2.01
CA TYR A 32 -12.32 0.79 -2.66
C TYR A 32 -12.99 -0.55 -3.01
N GLY A 33 -14.31 -0.61 -2.85
CA GLY A 33 -15.14 -1.73 -3.25
C GLY A 33 -16.62 -1.40 -3.05
N GLU A 34 -17.51 -2.11 -3.75
CA GLU A 34 -18.96 -1.88 -3.66
C GLU A 34 -19.37 -0.42 -3.95
N GLY A 35 -18.63 0.27 -4.81
CA GLY A 35 -18.92 1.66 -5.18
C GLY A 35 -18.44 2.73 -4.19
N ARG A 36 -17.72 2.36 -3.13
CA ARG A 36 -17.30 3.30 -2.07
C ARG A 36 -15.85 3.12 -1.63
N PHE A 37 -15.24 4.22 -1.16
CA PHE A 37 -13.95 4.19 -0.50
C PHE A 37 -14.08 3.77 0.97
N PHE A 38 -13.08 3.04 1.44
CA PHE A 38 -12.91 2.71 2.84
C PHE A 38 -12.00 3.75 3.49
N GLU A 39 -12.57 4.82 4.03
CA GLU A 39 -11.85 5.98 4.59
C GLU A 39 -10.80 5.60 5.65
N SER A 40 -11.11 4.61 6.49
CA SER A 40 -10.15 4.08 7.46
C SER A 40 -8.92 3.49 6.78
N GLU A 41 -9.12 2.77 5.67
CA GLU A 41 -8.04 2.13 4.91
C GLU A 41 -7.23 3.15 4.12
N LEU A 42 -7.87 4.19 3.56
CA LEU A 42 -7.19 5.33 2.95
C LEU A 42 -6.25 6.01 3.95
N ARG A 43 -6.77 6.34 5.15
CA ARG A 43 -5.98 6.94 6.24
C ARG A 43 -4.85 6.02 6.69
N ASN A 44 -5.13 4.73 6.87
CA ASN A 44 -4.14 3.73 7.28
C ASN A 44 -3.09 3.45 6.20
N ALA A 45 -3.35 3.78 4.94
CA ALA A 45 -2.41 3.71 3.83
C ALA A 45 -1.70 5.05 3.60
N SER A 46 -2.13 6.14 4.24
CA SER A 46 -1.68 7.51 3.96
C SER A 46 -1.84 7.88 2.48
N VAL A 47 -2.97 7.45 1.89
CA VAL A 47 -3.34 7.72 0.48
C VAL A 47 -4.68 8.46 0.46
N THR A 48 -4.81 9.43 -0.44
CA THR A 48 -6.06 10.16 -0.66
C THR A 48 -6.83 9.62 -1.86
N GLU A 49 -8.12 9.96 -1.96
CA GLU A 49 -8.91 9.66 -3.16
C GLU A 49 -8.29 10.28 -4.42
N THR A 50 -7.73 11.49 -4.30
CA THR A 50 -7.06 12.18 -5.40
C THR A 50 -5.87 11.39 -5.93
N ASP A 51 -5.02 10.86 -5.03
CA ASP A 51 -3.87 10.02 -5.40
C ASP A 51 -4.33 8.76 -6.15
N ILE A 52 -5.43 8.15 -5.70
CA ILE A 52 -6.03 6.98 -6.37
C ILE A 52 -6.50 7.34 -7.78
N ARG A 53 -7.21 8.46 -7.94
CA ARG A 53 -7.70 8.92 -9.25
C ARG A 53 -6.55 9.26 -10.20
N GLU A 54 -5.46 9.80 -9.68
CA GLU A 54 -4.25 10.02 -10.46
C GLU A 54 -3.65 8.69 -10.94
N GLN A 55 -3.48 7.72 -10.04
CA GLN A 55 -2.98 6.38 -10.37
C GLN A 55 -3.88 5.66 -11.37
N LEU A 56 -5.20 5.81 -11.24
CA LEU A 56 -6.19 5.25 -12.16
C LEU A 56 -5.99 5.82 -13.57
N ARG A 57 -5.79 7.14 -13.69
CA ARG A 57 -5.52 7.80 -14.97
C ARG A 57 -4.20 7.32 -15.58
N LEU A 58 -3.15 7.15 -14.77
CA LEU A 58 -1.83 6.73 -15.25
C LEU A 58 -1.79 5.26 -15.67
N LEU A 59 -2.49 4.38 -14.97
CA LEU A 59 -2.39 2.93 -15.18
C LEU A 59 -3.49 2.36 -16.05
N LEU A 60 -4.69 2.94 -16.02
CA LEU A 60 -5.86 2.44 -16.75
C LEU A 60 -6.38 3.42 -17.81
N ASN A 61 -5.75 4.60 -17.97
CA ASN A 61 -6.15 5.65 -18.92
C ASN A 61 -7.57 6.17 -18.71
N THR A 62 -8.12 6.07 -17.50
CA THR A 62 -9.46 6.54 -17.13
C THR A 62 -9.45 7.25 -15.79
N GLY A 63 -10.30 8.26 -15.62
CA GLY A 63 -10.56 8.92 -14.33
C GLY A 63 -11.79 8.37 -13.62
N GLN A 64 -12.51 7.44 -14.25
CA GLN A 64 -13.79 6.94 -13.77
C GLN A 64 -13.62 5.65 -12.98
N LEU A 65 -14.18 5.63 -11.77
CA LEU A 65 -14.18 4.44 -10.90
C LEU A 65 -15.16 3.36 -11.39
N ASP A 66 -16.00 3.69 -12.37
CA ASP A 66 -17.01 2.79 -12.91
C ASP A 66 -16.42 1.58 -13.65
N GLU A 67 -15.16 1.67 -14.08
CA GLU A 67 -14.44 0.57 -14.74
C GLU A 67 -13.75 -0.38 -13.75
N VAL A 68 -13.75 -0.08 -12.45
CA VAL A 68 -13.03 -0.85 -11.43
C VAL A 68 -13.97 -1.39 -10.36
N THR A 69 -13.82 -2.69 -10.07
CA THR A 69 -14.56 -3.41 -9.02
C THR A 69 -13.89 -3.30 -7.67
N GLY A 70 -12.58 -3.05 -7.63
CA GLY A 70 -11.83 -2.90 -6.40
C GLY A 70 -10.47 -2.26 -6.59
N ILE A 71 -10.02 -1.55 -5.55
CA ILE A 71 -8.72 -0.89 -5.50
C ILE A 71 -8.02 -1.36 -4.23
N PHE A 72 -6.74 -1.67 -4.33
CA PHE A 72 -5.96 -2.24 -3.23
C PHE A 72 -4.62 -1.55 -3.11
N VAL A 73 -4.12 -1.46 -1.87
CA VAL A 73 -2.70 -1.21 -1.63
C VAL A 73 -2.02 -2.56 -1.39
N GLU A 74 -1.00 -2.84 -2.19
CA GLU A 74 -0.17 -4.03 -2.05
C GLU A 74 0.85 -3.83 -0.92
N LYS A 75 1.47 -4.93 -0.46
CA LYS A 75 2.53 -4.89 0.57
C LYS A 75 3.72 -4.00 0.19
N SER A 76 3.91 -3.75 -1.10
CA SER A 76 4.94 -2.86 -1.64
C SER A 76 4.60 -1.37 -1.56
N GLY A 77 3.38 -1.03 -1.13
CA GLY A 77 2.83 0.32 -1.20
C GLY A 77 2.29 0.71 -2.58
N LYS A 78 2.40 -0.17 -3.59
CA LYS A 78 1.82 0.08 -4.92
C LYS A 78 0.30 -0.09 -4.87
N ILE A 79 -0.39 0.74 -5.65
CA ILE A 79 -1.82 0.62 -5.86
C ILE A 79 -2.08 -0.34 -7.00
N SER A 80 -3.03 -1.25 -6.80
CA SER A 80 -3.51 -2.18 -7.81
C SER A 80 -5.02 -2.03 -8.01
N PHE A 81 -5.48 -2.29 -9.22
CA PHE A 81 -6.86 -2.13 -9.64
C PHE A 81 -7.40 -3.44 -10.19
N THR A 82 -8.62 -3.80 -9.80
CA THR A 82 -9.37 -4.90 -10.42
C THR A 82 -10.43 -4.30 -11.32
N ARG A 83 -10.41 -4.62 -12.62
CA ARG A 83 -11.40 -4.15 -13.59
C ARG A 83 -12.73 -4.92 -13.44
N LYS A 84 -13.81 -4.37 -14.00
CA LYS A 84 -15.05 -5.12 -14.27
C LYS A 84 -14.83 -6.16 -15.37
#